data_AF-A0A1S8AT56-F1
#
_entry.id   AF-A0A1S8AT56-F1
#
_cell.length_a   1.000
_cell.length_b   1.000
_cell.length_c   1.000
_cell.angle_alpha   90.00
_cell.angle_beta   90.00
_cell.angle_gamma   90.00
#
_symmetry.space_group_name_H-M   'P 1'
#
loop_
_entity.id
_entity.type
_entity.pdbx_description
1 polymer ?
#
loop_
_entity_poly.entity_id
_entity_poly.type
_entity_poly.pdbx_seq_one_letter_code
_entity_poly.pdbx_strand_id
1 'polypeptide(L)'
;MFIDPGRLEIRLREEFGGTMGQSRVVVRQAVDLADSGRYEADVGTALTNEIVLEELADAPEGTPPERWNWWIGSLELAYGGYGRFDIRQYRK
;
A
#
# COMPACT_ATOMS: atom_id res chain seq x y z
N MET A 1 7.60 9.71 9.81
CA MET A 1 6.42 10.55 9.53
C MET A 1 5.34 9.59 9.09
N PHE A 2 4.19 9.57 9.78
CA PHE A 2 3.11 8.62 9.47
C PHE A 2 2.45 8.96 8.12
N ILE A 3 1.64 8.05 7.60
CA ILE A 3 0.93 8.20 6.33
C ILE A 3 0.17 9.53 6.27
N ASP A 4 0.37 10.30 5.20
CA ASP A 4 -0.49 11.42 4.81
C ASP A 4 -1.44 10.92 3.71
N PRO A 5 -2.72 10.67 4.03
CA PRO A 5 -3.67 10.04 3.10
C PRO A 5 -3.91 10.87 1.83
N GLY A 6 -3.99 12.19 1.97
CA GLY A 6 -4.28 13.09 0.85
C GLY A 6 -3.12 13.17 -0.12
N ARG A 7 -1.90 13.30 0.42
CA ARG A 7 -0.68 13.31 -0.39
C ARG A 7 -0.44 11.95 -1.06
N LEU A 8 -0.70 10.85 -0.35
CA LEU A 8 -0.56 9.51 -0.91
C LEU A 8 -1.56 9.26 -2.05
N GLU A 9 -2.84 9.68 -1.92
CA GLU A 9 -3.84 9.52 -2.98
C GLU A 9 -3.38 10.19 -4.30
N ILE A 10 -2.86 11.42 -4.19
CA ILE A 10 -2.39 12.20 -5.34
C ILE A 10 -1.21 11.47 -6.00
N ARG A 11 -0.19 11.12 -5.22
CA ARG A 11 1.04 10.49 -5.72
C ARG A 11 0.79 9.15 -6.39
N LEU A 12 -0.08 8.31 -5.82
CA LEU A 12 -0.44 7.03 -6.43
C LEU A 12 -1.03 7.20 -7.84
N ARG A 13 -1.83 8.24 -8.08
CA ARG A 13 -2.38 8.52 -9.41
C ARG A 13 -1.34 9.10 -10.36
N GLU A 14 -0.48 9.98 -9.86
CA GLU A 14 0.57 10.60 -10.66
C GLU A 14 1.61 9.57 -11.12
N GLU A 15 1.99 8.62 -10.25
CA GLU A 15 3.06 7.66 -10.51
C GLU A 15 2.57 6.37 -11.18
N PHE A 16 1.40 5.85 -10.77
CA PHE A 16 0.91 4.54 -11.22
C PHE A 16 -0.41 4.60 -11.98
N GLY A 17 -0.98 5.80 -12.16
CA GLY A 17 -2.26 5.99 -12.83
C GLY A 17 -3.44 5.38 -12.06
N GLY A 18 -4.44 4.93 -12.81
CA GLY A 18 -5.67 4.39 -12.25
C GLY A 18 -6.71 5.44 -11.89
N THR A 19 -7.84 4.96 -11.39
CA THR A 19 -8.99 5.77 -10.97
C THR A 19 -8.81 6.30 -9.56
N MET A 20 -9.57 7.35 -9.21
CA MET A 20 -9.62 7.83 -7.82
C MET A 20 -10.07 6.73 -6.83
N GLY A 21 -10.96 5.83 -7.24
CA GLY A 21 -11.38 4.70 -6.41
C GLY A 21 -10.24 3.73 -6.12
N GLN A 22 -9.40 3.46 -7.13
CA GLN A 22 -8.20 2.62 -7.01
C GLN A 22 -7.18 3.19 -6.04
N SER A 23 -6.86 4.49 -6.14
CA SER A 23 -5.90 5.10 -5.22
C SER A 23 -6.46 5.20 -3.80
N ARG A 24 -7.75 5.51 -3.63
CA ARG A 24 -8.38 5.60 -2.31
C ARG A 24 -8.40 4.28 -1.55
N VAL A 25 -8.62 3.17 -2.24
CA VAL A 25 -8.60 1.86 -1.56
C VAL A 25 -7.19 1.51 -1.09
N VAL A 26 -6.15 1.84 -1.87
CA VAL A 26 -4.74 1.68 -1.44
C VAL A 26 -4.43 2.57 -0.26
N VAL A 27 -4.81 3.85 -0.30
CA VAL A 27 -4.63 4.78 0.83
C VAL A 27 -5.27 4.23 2.11
N ARG A 28 -6.49 3.70 2.02
CA ARG A 28 -7.15 3.09 3.18
C ARG A 28 -6.34 1.92 3.73
N GLN A 29 -5.88 1.00 2.88
CA GLN A 29 -5.08 -0.14 3.34
C GLN A 29 -3.71 0.27 3.89
N ALA A 30 -3.08 1.31 3.33
CA ALA A 30 -1.84 1.87 3.87
C ALA A 30 -2.03 2.45 5.27
N VAL A 31 -3.13 3.17 5.50
CA VAL A 31 -3.50 3.66 6.84
C VAL A 31 -3.77 2.49 7.79
N ASP A 32 -4.59 1.52 7.37
CA ASP A 32 -4.90 0.33 8.19
C ASP A 32 -3.62 -0.44 8.59
N LEU A 33 -2.67 -0.57 7.66
CA LEU A 33 -1.38 -1.22 7.92
C LEU A 33 -0.51 -0.39 8.87
N ALA A 34 -0.40 0.92 8.65
CA ALA A 34 0.36 1.82 9.52
C ALA A 34 -0.20 1.82 10.95
N ASP A 35 -1.53 1.93 11.10
CA ASP A 35 -2.22 1.95 12.40
C ASP A 35 -2.09 0.61 13.15
N SER A 36 -1.90 -0.49 12.43
CA SER A 36 -1.68 -1.80 13.06
C SER A 36 -0.32 -1.91 13.77
N GLY A 37 0.65 -1.05 13.44
CA GLY A 37 2.03 -1.13 13.91
C GLY A 37 2.79 -2.37 13.41
N ARG A 38 2.16 -3.21 12.59
CA ARG A 38 2.71 -4.50 12.16
C ARG A 38 3.96 -4.35 11.31
N TYR A 39 3.92 -3.42 10.35
CA TYR A 39 5.06 -3.13 9.47
C TYR A 39 6.29 -2.70 10.28
N GLU A 40 6.12 -1.79 11.24
CA GLU A 40 7.22 -1.33 12.08
C GLU A 40 7.76 -2.44 12.98
N ALA A 41 6.90 -3.30 13.51
CA ALA A 41 7.31 -4.43 14.33
C ALA A 41 8.15 -5.46 13.55
N ASP A 42 7.83 -5.71 12.28
CA ASP A 42 8.50 -6.73 11.46
C ASP A 42 9.72 -6.18 10.69
N VAL A 43 9.66 -4.93 10.20
CA VAL A 43 10.68 -4.30 9.34
C VAL A 43 11.59 -3.35 10.13
N GLY A 44 11.16 -2.87 11.30
CA GLY A 44 11.96 -2.00 12.17
C GLY A 44 11.91 -0.52 11.81
N THR A 45 11.00 -0.10 10.90
CA THR A 45 10.77 1.31 10.57
C THR A 45 9.29 1.60 10.38
N ALA A 46 8.85 2.80 10.73
CA ALA A 46 7.48 3.23 10.55
C ALA A 46 7.12 3.32 9.06
N LEU A 47 5.89 2.92 8.72
CA LEU A 47 5.41 3.01 7.34
C LEU A 47 5.14 4.48 6.96
N THR A 48 5.75 4.93 5.87
CA THR A 48 5.62 6.30 5.33
C THR A 48 5.08 6.30 3.90
N ASN A 49 4.65 7.46 3.41
CA ASN A 49 4.21 7.59 2.02
C ASN A 49 5.33 7.22 1.05
N GLU A 50 6.55 7.62 1.34
CA GLU A 50 7.74 7.35 0.52
C GLU A 50 8.03 5.86 0.44
N ILE A 51 7.97 5.13 1.57
CA ILE A 51 8.14 3.68 1.60
C ILE A 51 7.05 2.99 0.78
N VAL A 52 5.79 3.39 0.95
CA VAL A 52 4.68 2.83 0.17
C VAL A 52 4.93 3.03 -1.33
N LEU A 53 5.32 4.23 -1.76
CA LEU A 53 5.57 4.50 -3.18
C LEU A 53 6.77 3.72 -3.72
N GLU A 54 7.86 3.62 -2.95
CA GLU A 54 9.07 2.87 -3.30
C GLU A 54 8.75 1.37 -3.50
N GLU A 55 8.09 0.76 -2.53
CA GLU A 55 7.72 -0.66 -2.57
C GLU A 55 6.72 -0.96 -3.71
N LEU A 56 5.80 -0.03 -4.00
CA LEU A 56 4.86 -0.16 -5.10
C LEU A 56 5.54 0.01 -6.47
N ALA A 57 6.63 0.77 -6.56
CA ALA A 57 7.37 0.96 -7.80
C ALA A 57 8.14 -0.30 -8.22
N ASP A 58 8.60 -1.09 -7.25
CA ASP A 58 9.27 -2.38 -7.48
C ASP A 58 8.33 -3.48 -8.00
N ALA A 59 7.02 -3.31 -7.81
CA ALA A 59 6.03 -4.23 -8.37
C ALA A 59 6.01 -4.19 -9.91
N PRO A 60 5.63 -5.29 -10.59
CA PRO A 60 5.33 -5.28 -12.02
C PRO A 60 4.32 -4.17 -12.41
N GLU A 61 4.30 -3.82 -13.70
CA GLU A 61 3.33 -2.85 -14.22
C GLU A 61 1.89 -3.25 -13.88
N GLY A 62 1.09 -2.26 -13.51
CA GLY A 62 -0.29 -2.47 -13.05
C GLY A 62 -0.86 -1.24 -12.36
N THR A 63 -2.13 -1.34 -12.04
CA THR A 63 -2.89 -0.33 -11.28
C THR A 63 -2.44 -0.28 -9.82
N PRO A 64 -2.71 0.81 -9.08
CA PRO A 64 -2.30 0.91 -7.67
C PRO A 64 -2.71 -0.28 -6.80
N PRO A 65 -3.94 -0.86 -6.91
CA PRO A 65 -4.31 -2.04 -6.13
C PRO A 65 -3.56 -3.32 -6.52
N GLU A 66 -3.17 -3.48 -7.78
CA GLU A 66 -2.39 -4.64 -8.23
C GLU A 66 -0.97 -4.59 -7.66
N ARG A 67 -0.33 -3.40 -7.71
CA ARG A 67 0.99 -3.15 -7.10
C ARG A 67 0.95 -3.34 -5.59
N TRP A 68 -0.10 -2.83 -4.93
CA TRP A 68 -0.33 -3.02 -3.50
C TRP A 68 -0.44 -4.51 -3.12
N ASN A 69 -1.32 -5.27 -3.80
CA ASN A 69 -1.48 -6.70 -3.50
C ASN A 69 -0.22 -7.51 -3.79
N TRP A 70 0.57 -7.12 -4.81
CA TRP A 70 1.87 -7.73 -5.05
C TRP A 70 2.81 -7.55 -3.85
N TRP A 71 2.90 -6.33 -3.33
CA TRP A 71 3.74 -6.03 -2.17
C TRP A 71 3.25 -6.71 -0.88
N ILE A 72 1.93 -6.69 -0.62
CA ILE A 72 1.33 -7.42 0.51
C ILE A 72 1.61 -8.92 0.40
N GLY A 73 1.60 -9.49 -0.81
CA GLY A 73 2.00 -10.88 -1.05
C GLY A 73 3.46 -11.14 -0.65
N SER A 74 4.38 -10.23 -0.97
CA SER A 74 5.78 -10.32 -0.53
C SER A 74 5.93 -10.28 0.99
N LEU A 75 5.20 -9.39 1.67
CA LEU A 75 5.19 -9.30 3.13
C LEU A 75 4.57 -10.55 3.79
N GLU A 76 3.49 -11.10 3.22
CA GLU A 76 2.89 -12.35 3.69
C GLU A 76 3.89 -13.52 3.59
N LEU A 77 4.64 -13.61 2.49
CA LEU A 77 5.66 -14.64 2.32
C LEU A 77 6.83 -14.50 3.31
N ALA A 78 7.22 -13.27 3.63
CA ALA A 78 8.36 -12.99 4.51
C ALA A 78 8.01 -13.13 6.00
N TYR A 79 6.85 -12.61 6.42
CA TYR A 79 6.52 -12.40 7.84
C TYR A 79 5.18 -13.03 8.25
N GLY A 80 4.29 -13.29 7.29
CA GLY A 80 2.94 -13.81 7.54
C GLY A 80 1.99 -12.82 8.24
N GLY A 81 0.69 -13.03 8.02
CA GLY A 81 -0.38 -12.24 8.66
C GLY A 81 -0.70 -10.89 7.99
N TYR A 82 -0.18 -10.67 6.79
CA TYR A 82 -0.41 -9.49 5.95
C TYR A 82 -1.59 -9.65 4.99
N GLY A 83 -2.06 -10.86 4.70
CA GLY A 83 -3.20 -11.10 3.79
C GLY A 83 -4.55 -10.48 4.23
N ARG A 84 -4.61 -9.90 5.43
CA ARG A 84 -5.73 -9.06 5.90
C ARG A 84 -5.76 -7.66 5.29
N PHE A 85 -4.63 -7.18 4.76
CA PHE A 85 -4.46 -5.88 4.11
C PHE A 85 -4.58 -5.97 2.58
N ASP A 86 -4.87 -7.17 2.05
CA ASP A 86 -5.14 -7.37 0.63
C ASP A 86 -6.42 -6.67 0.17
N ILE A 87 -6.35 -6.08 -1.01
CA ILE A 87 -7.49 -5.48 -1.69
C ILE A 87 -8.17 -6.55 -2.55
N ARG A 88 -9.23 -7.17 -2.01
CA ARG A 88 -9.99 -8.22 -2.73
C ARG A 88 -11.02 -7.66 -3.70
N GLN A 89 -11.69 -6.57 -3.34
CA GLN A 89 -12.68 -5.91 -4.17
C GLN A 89 -12.73 -4.41 -3.87
N TYR A 90 -12.76 -3.59 -4.91
CA TYR A 90 -13.09 -2.17 -4.84
C TYR A 90 -14.06 -1.86 -6.00
N ARG A 91 -15.07 -1.02 -5.74
CA ARG A 91 -15.95 -0.54 -6.80
C ARG A 91 -15.17 0.49 -7.61
N LYS A 92 -14.96 0.19 -8.90
CA LYS A 92 -14.36 1.11 -9.88
C LYS A 92 -15.20 2.38 -10.02
#